data_AF-A0A967FB77-F1
#
_entry.id   AF-A0A967FB77-F1
#
_cell.length_a   1.000
_cell.length_b   1.000
_cell.length_c   1.000
_cell.angle_alpha   90.00
_cell.angle_beta   90.00
_cell.angle_gamma   90.00
#
_symmetry.space_group_name_H-M   'P 1'
#
loop_
_entity.id
_entity.type
_entity.pdbx_description
1 polymer ?
#
loop_
_entity_poly.entity_id
_entity_poly.type
_entity_poly.pdbx_seq_one_letter_code
_entity_poly.pdbx_strand_id
1 'polypeptide(L)' 'LYEGAEPVFDAYNLEGDISRALKRKVWLKSGGYITIEHTEALVAVDVNTGRYVGKHNLEETIL' A
#
# COMPACT_ATOMS: atom_id res chain seq x y z
N LEU A 1 22.41 -5.92 18.22
CA LEU A 1 21.61 -6.81 17.36
C LEU A 1 20.21 -6.89 17.97
N TYR A 2 19.16 -7.31 17.27
CA TYR A 2 17.90 -7.62 17.95
C TYR A 2 18.08 -8.90 18.79
N GLU A 3 17.67 -8.87 20.07
CA GLU A 3 17.94 -9.92 21.07
C GLU A 3 16.66 -10.50 21.70
N GLY A 4 15.49 -10.10 21.19
CA GLY A 4 14.21 -10.62 21.67
C GLY A 4 13.96 -12.07 21.28
N ALA A 5 13.09 -12.74 22.04
CA ALA A 5 12.73 -14.14 21.81
C ALA A 5 11.78 -14.35 20.63
N GLU A 6 10.98 -13.33 20.29
CA GLU A 6 10.06 -13.35 19.15
C GLU A 6 10.78 -12.85 17.88
N PRO A 7 10.38 -13.30 16.67
CA PRO A 7 10.90 -12.72 15.44
C PRO A 7 10.72 -11.20 15.41
N VAL A 8 11.72 -10.49 14.88
CA VAL A 8 11.74 -9.01 14.92
C VAL A 8 10.48 -8.39 14.29
N PHE A 9 9.94 -8.94 13.19
CA PHE A 9 8.73 -8.40 12.56
C PHE A 9 7.46 -8.68 13.36
N ASP A 10 7.37 -9.81 14.06
CA ASP A 10 6.26 -10.11 14.98
C ASP A 10 6.27 -9.15 16.17
N ALA A 11 7.45 -8.93 16.76
CA ALA A 11 7.62 -8.04 17.91
C ALA A 11 7.20 -6.58 17.61
N TYR A 12 7.28 -6.16 16.35
CA TYR A 12 6.82 -4.84 15.88
C TYR A 12 5.45 -4.87 15.19
N ASN A 13 4.78 -6.02 15.15
CA ASN A 13 3.50 -6.22 14.50
C ASN A 13 3.50 -5.81 13.00
N LEU A 14 4.60 -6.09 12.30
CA LEU A 14 4.84 -5.70 10.91
C LEU A 14 4.45 -6.78 9.90
N GLU A 15 4.27 -8.04 10.30
CA GLU A 15 3.95 -9.15 9.39
C GLU A 15 2.72 -8.86 8.53
N GLY A 16 1.65 -8.35 9.15
CA GLY A 16 0.43 -7.98 8.45
C GLY A 16 0.65 -6.86 7.44
N ASP A 17 1.52 -5.90 7.75
CA ASP A 17 1.79 -4.72 6.92
C ASP A 17 2.67 -5.11 5.73
N ILE A 18 3.70 -5.91 5.97
CA ILE A 18 4.58 -6.50 4.95
C ILE A 18 3.74 -7.36 3.99
N SER A 19 2.91 -8.26 4.52
CA SER A 19 2.04 -9.11 3.72
C SER A 19 1.09 -8.29 2.82
N ARG A 20 0.54 -7.18 3.31
CA ARG A 20 -0.30 -6.29 2.49
C ARG A 20 0.51 -5.53 1.44
N ALA A 21 1.71 -5.08 1.77
CA ALA A 21 2.58 -4.33 0.86
C ALA A 21 3.10 -5.18 -0.31
N LEU A 22 3.26 -6.49 -0.11
CA LEU A 22 3.72 -7.42 -1.15
C LEU A 22 2.62 -7.87 -2.12
N LYS A 23 1.36 -7.46 -1.91
CA LYS A 23 0.27 -7.77 -2.84
C LYS A 23 0.39 -6.93 -4.09
N ARG A 24 0.05 -7.51 -5.25
CA ARG A 24 -0.04 -6.79 -6.53
C ARG A 24 -0.94 -5.54 -6.43
N LYS A 25 -2.00 -5.60 -5.60
CA LYS A 25 -2.91 -4.48 -5.30
C LYS A 25 -2.76 -4.06 -3.84
N VAL A 26 -2.39 -2.81 -3.61
CA VAL A 26 -2.22 -2.23 -2.26
C VAL A 26 -3.26 -1.13 -2.04
N TRP A 27 -4.12 -1.31 -1.05
CA TRP A 27 -5.15 -0.35 -0.68
C TRP A 27 -4.56 0.82 0.11
N LEU A 28 -4.95 2.04 -0.26
CA LEU A 28 -4.60 3.26 0.44
C LEU A 28 -5.68 3.60 1.47
N LYS A 29 -5.29 4.32 2.53
CA LYS A 29 -6.22 4.77 3.58
C LYS A 29 -7.34 5.67 3.03
N SER A 30 -7.09 6.35 1.91
CA SER A 30 -8.05 7.19 1.19
C SER A 30 -9.13 6.41 0.42
N GLY A 31 -9.10 5.08 0.45
CA GLY A 31 -10.03 4.22 -0.30
C GLY A 31 -9.62 3.99 -1.76
N GLY A 32 -8.60 4.68 -2.26
CA GLY A 32 -7.91 4.34 -3.50
C GLY A 32 -6.99 3.13 -3.35
N TYR A 33 -6.31 2.77 -4.43
CA TYR A 33 -5.31 1.70 -4.41
C TYR A 33 -4.25 1.93 -5.49
N ILE A 34 -3.08 1.33 -5.26
CA ILE A 34 -2.05 1.21 -6.28
C ILE A 34 -1.93 -0.24 -6.76
N THR A 35 -1.54 -0.41 -8.02
CA THR A 35 -1.14 -1.70 -8.58
C THR A 35 0.32 -1.63 -8.98
N ILE A 36 1.13 -2.59 -8.54
CA ILE A 36 2.56 -2.66 -8.84
C ILE A 36 2.81 -3.87 -9.73
N GLU A 37 3.36 -3.64 -10.93
CA GLU A 37 3.61 -4.67 -11.92
C GLU A 37 5.07 -4.67 -12.38
N HIS A 38 5.71 -5.82 -12.26
CA HIS A 38 7.06 -6.03 -12.79
C HIS A 38 6.98 -6.47 -14.25
N THR A 39 7.70 -5.78 -15.12
CA THR A 39 7.85 -6.13 -16.54
C THR A 39 9.34 -6.35 -16.85
N GLU A 40 9.68 -6.66 -18.11
CA GLU A 40 11.05 -7.01 -18.51
C GLU A 40 12.08 -5.90 -18.24
N ALA A 41 11.71 -4.64 -18.46
CA ALA A 41 12.64 -3.52 -18.41
C ALA A 41 12.29 -2.47 -17.34
N LEU A 42 11.10 -2.56 -16.75
CA LEU A 42 10.61 -1.57 -15.78
C LEU A 42 9.58 -2.14 -14.80
N VAL A 43 9.34 -1.38 -13.75
CA VAL A 43 8.20 -1.60 -12.84
C VAL A 43 7.17 -0.51 -13.11
N ALA A 44 5.95 -0.91 -13.45
CA ALA A 44 4.82 -0.01 -13.62
C ALA A 44 4.06 0.12 -12.30
N VAL A 45 3.75 1.35 -11.90
CA VAL A 45 2.91 1.66 -10.73
C VAL A 45 1.72 2.45 -11.22
N ASP A 46 0.53 1.86 -11.08
CA ASP A 46 -0.74 2.47 -11.47
C ASP A 46 -1.49 2.94 -10.21
N VAL A 47 -2.03 4.16 -10.23
CA VAL A 47 -2.71 4.79 -9.09
C VAL A 47 -4.18 5.01 -9.42
N ASN A 48 -5.07 4.40 -8.63
CA ASN A 48 -6.51 4.49 -8.82
C ASN A 48 -7.17 5.18 -7.62
N THR A 49 -8.01 6.16 -7.90
CA THR A 49 -8.93 6.70 -6.90
C THR A 49 -10.07 5.71 -6.66
N GLY A 50 -10.40 5.45 -5.40
CA GLY A 50 -11.56 4.64 -5.06
C GLY A 50 -12.85 5.35 -5.46
N ARG A 51 -13.98 4.64 -5.47
CA ARG A 51 -15.29 5.26 -5.73
C ARG A 51 -15.57 6.28 -4.62
N TYR A 52 -15.32 7.53 -4.92
CA TYR A 52 -15.47 8.68 -4.04
C TYR A 52 -16.91 8.76 -3.48
N VAL A 53 -17.05 8.90 -2.16
CA VAL A 53 -18.33 9.11 -1.46
C VAL A 53 -18.35 10.38 -0.59
N GLY A 54 -17.36 11.26 -0.73
CA GLY A 54 -17.20 12.49 0.07
C GLY A 54 -17.76 13.75 -0.62
N LYS A 55 -17.94 14.84 0.14
CA LYS A 55 -18.62 16.08 -0.28
C LYS A 55 -17.70 17.22 -0.74
N HIS A 56 -16.45 16.94 -1.11
CA HIS A 56 -15.47 17.95 -1.53
C HIS A 56 -14.94 17.71 -2.95
N ASN A 57 -14.41 18.75 -3.59
CA ASN A 57 -14.12 18.76 -5.02
C ASN A 57 -13.09 17.69 -5.43
N LEU A 58 -13.33 17.08 -6.60
CA LEU A 58 -12.43 16.12 -7.26
C LEU A 58 -11.00 16.65 -7.41
N GLU A 59 -10.86 17.97 -7.55
CA GLU A 59 -9.59 18.69 -7.74
C GLU A 59 -8.66 18.68 -6.51
N GLU A 60 -9.16 18.48 -5.29
CA GLU A 60 -8.29 18.38 -4.10
C GLU A 60 -7.66 16.98 -3.92
N THR A 61 -8.08 15.99 -4.71
CA THR A 61 -7.62 14.59 -4.58
C THR A 61 -6.41 14.27 -5.47
N ILE A 62 -6.02 15.19 -6.37
CA ILE A 62 -4.90 15.02 -7.31
C ILE A 62 -3.90 16.17 -7.09
N LEU A 63 -2.98 16.02 -6.13
CA LEU A 63 -1.82 16.91 -5.94
C LEU A 63 -0.58 16.09 -5.59
#